data_AF-A0A174MLC7-F1
#
_entry.id   AF-A0A174MLC7-F1
#
_cell.length_a   1.000
_cell.length_b   1.000
_cell.length_c   1.000
_cell.angle_alpha   90.00
_cell.angle_beta   90.00
_cell.angle_gamma   90.00
#
_symmetry.space_group_name_H-M   'P 1'
#
loop_
_entity.id
_entity.type
_entity.pdbx_description
1 polymer ?
#
loop_
_entity_poly.entity_id
_entity_poly.type
_entity_poly.pdbx_seq_one_letter_code
_entity_poly.pdbx_strand_id
1 'polypeptide(L)'
;MDQTISKGFVFLENAPELMRLLEDIFTDDFMQEYTRFESFEGFRYSSAVMVNWKADTLIYAPPLLDAFVKESTDFATWDEMVRSATGLRYRR
;
A
#
# COMPACT_ATOMS: atom_id res chain seq x y z
N MET A 1 6.13 2.92 -15.34
CA MET A 1 6.41 3.40 -13.98
C MET A 1 7.75 2.81 -13.60
N ASP A 2 8.81 3.62 -13.62
CA ASP A 2 10.18 3.15 -13.35
C ASP A 2 10.40 3.06 -11.83
N GLN A 3 10.09 1.90 -11.26
CA GLN A 3 10.52 1.58 -9.89
C GLN A 3 12.04 1.41 -9.89
N THR A 4 12.75 2.31 -9.22
CA THR A 4 14.19 2.16 -9.01
C THR A 4 14.42 1.55 -7.64
N ILE A 5 15.10 0.40 -7.59
CA ILE A 5 15.57 -0.18 -6.33
C ILE A 5 17.02 0.24 -6.13
N SER A 6 17.27 1.02 -5.08
CA SER A 6 18.61 1.47 -4.71
C SER A 6 18.84 1.22 -3.22
N LYS A 7 19.91 0.47 -2.90
CA LYS A 7 20.32 0.16 -1.51
C LYS A 7 19.19 -0.42 -0.63
N GLY A 8 18.29 -1.23 -1.22
CA GLY A 8 17.20 -1.87 -0.48
C GLY A 8 15.95 -1.00 -0.27
N PHE A 9 15.93 0.21 -0.85
CA PHE A 9 14.75 1.07 -0.88
C PHE A 9 14.13 1.10 -2.28
N VAL A 10 12.81 1.17 -2.31
CA VAL A 10 12.03 1.43 -3.52
C VAL A 10 11.74 2.92 -3.59
N PHE A 11 11.95 3.50 -4.76
CA PHE A 11 11.57 4.86 -5.11
C PHE A 11 10.47 4.80 -6.15
N LEU A 12 9.33 5.41 -5.83
CA LEU A 12 8.14 5.41 -6.67
C LEU A 12 7.58 6.83 -6.73
N GLU A 13 7.36 7.34 -7.94
CA GLU A 13 6.66 8.61 -8.12
C GLU A 13 5.25 8.52 -7.55
N ASN A 14 4.88 9.48 -6.69
CA ASN A 14 3.54 9.57 -6.11
C ASN A 14 2.56 10.24 -7.09
N ALA A 15 2.42 9.64 -8.27
CA ALA A 15 1.56 10.15 -9.31
C ALA A 15 0.09 10.15 -8.85
N PRO A 16 -0.73 11.17 -9.22
CA PRO A 16 -2.15 11.18 -8.89
C PRO A 16 -2.89 9.90 -9.33
N GLU A 17 -2.49 9.30 -10.44
CA GLU A 17 -3.05 8.06 -10.98
C GLU A 17 -2.77 6.86 -10.06
N LEU A 18 -1.60 6.82 -9.43
CA LEU A 18 -1.27 5.79 -8.44
C LEU A 18 -2.16 5.93 -7.23
N MET A 19 -2.29 7.14 -6.68
CA MET A 19 -3.12 7.36 -5.50
C MET A 19 -4.59 7.04 -5.77
N ARG A 20 -5.12 7.44 -6.93
CA ARG A 20 -6.47 7.08 -7.36
C ARG A 20 -6.65 5.57 -7.49
N LEU A 21 -5.66 4.87 -8.04
CA LEU A 21 -5.71 3.41 -8.14
C LEU A 21 -5.74 2.75 -6.76
N LEU A 22 -4.86 3.18 -5.85
CA LEU A 22 -4.80 2.64 -4.49
C LEU A 22 -6.11 2.91 -3.73
N GLU A 23 -6.67 4.10 -3.86
CA GLU A 23 -7.98 4.46 -3.27
C GLU A 23 -9.14 3.68 -3.90
N ASP A 24 -9.07 3.30 -5.19
CA ASP A 24 -10.11 2.51 -5.86
C ASP A 24 -10.08 1.02 -5.49
N ILE A 25 -8.89 0.45 -5.24
CA ILE A 25 -8.76 -0.96 -4.86
C ILE A 25 -8.88 -1.19 -3.35
N PHE A 26 -8.45 -0.23 -2.51
CA PHE A 26 -8.55 -0.32 -1.06
C PHE A 26 -9.80 0.40 -0.55
N THR A 27 -10.96 -0.14 -0.93
CA THR A 27 -12.26 0.33 -0.43
C THR A 27 -12.38 0.09 1.08
N ASP A 28 -13.28 0.83 1.74
CA ASP A 28 -13.54 0.64 3.17
C ASP A 28 -13.95 -0.81 3.48
N ASP A 29 -14.77 -1.45 2.64
CA ASP A 29 -15.15 -2.87 2.79
C ASP A 29 -13.92 -3.79 2.77
N PHE A 30 -12.99 -3.59 1.82
CA PHE A 30 -11.76 -4.38 1.75
C PHE A 30 -10.90 -4.15 3.00
N MET A 31 -10.79 -2.90 3.45
CA MET A 31 -9.98 -2.54 4.61
C MET A 31 -10.53 -3.18 5.89
N GLN A 32 -11.85 -3.12 6.10
CA GLN A 32 -12.52 -3.70 7.26
C GLN A 32 -12.49 -5.24 7.25
N GLU A 33 -12.53 -5.87 6.07
CA GLU A 33 -12.53 -7.33 5.96
C GLU A 33 -11.13 -7.94 6.15
N TYR A 34 -10.10 -7.34 5.55
CA TYR A 34 -8.76 -7.95 5.46
C TYR A 34 -7.67 -7.23 6.29
N THR A 35 -8.02 -6.15 6.98
CA THR A 35 -7.07 -5.35 7.76
C THR A 35 -7.63 -4.94 9.12
N ARG A 36 -6.75 -4.43 9.99
CA ARG A 36 -7.15 -3.84 11.27
C ARG A 36 -7.59 -2.37 11.17
N PHE A 37 -7.76 -1.84 9.96
CA PHE A 37 -8.09 -0.44 9.70
C PHE A 37 -9.47 -0.30 9.07
N GLU A 38 -10.17 0.79 9.42
CA GLU A 38 -11.49 1.11 8.87
C GLU A 38 -11.43 1.60 7.40
N SER A 39 -10.28 2.14 6.96
CA SER A 39 -10.10 2.72 5.63
C SER A 39 -8.63 2.82 5.20
N PHE A 40 -8.40 3.05 3.91
CA PHE A 40 -7.05 3.24 3.36
C PHE A 40 -6.37 4.51 3.90
N GLU A 41 -7.13 5.55 4.25
CA GLU A 41 -6.59 6.72 4.94
C GLU A 41 -6.00 6.35 6.31
N GLY A 42 -6.70 5.52 7.08
CA GLY A 42 -6.21 5.02 8.37
C GLY A 42 -4.89 4.26 8.22
N PHE A 43 -4.80 3.36 7.23
CA PHE A 43 -3.57 2.64 6.91
C PHE A 43 -2.40 3.59 6.56
N ARG A 44 -2.64 4.61 5.73
CA ARG A 44 -1.61 5.60 5.34
C ARG A 44 -1.11 6.40 6.52
N TYR A 45 -2.00 6.81 7.42
CA TYR A 45 -1.62 7.53 8.63
C TYR A 45 -0.75 6.66 9.53
N SER A 46 -1.15 5.40 9.75
CA SER A 46 -0.40 4.45 10.60
C SER A 46 0.95 4.04 10.02
N SER A 47 1.08 3.96 8.69
CA SER A 47 2.34 3.60 8.01
C SER A 47 3.26 4.78 7.70
N ALA A 48 2.92 6.00 8.15
CA ALA A 48 3.69 7.22 7.85
C ALA A 48 5.16 7.17 8.29
N VAL A 49 5.49 6.33 9.27
CA VAL A 49 6.87 6.10 9.72
C VAL A 49 7.69 5.23 8.76
N MET A 50 7.03 4.46 7.88
CA MET A 50 7.66 3.64 6.84
C MET A 50 7.59 4.30 5.46
N VAL A 51 6.49 5.00 5.16
CA VAL A 51 6.21 5.61 3.85
C VAL A 51 5.54 6.96 4.04
N ASN A 52 6.13 8.04 3.51
CA ASN A 52 5.46 9.33 3.49
C ASN A 52 4.53 9.45 2.26
N TRP A 53 3.26 9.09 2.43
CA TRP A 53 2.22 9.11 1.39
C TRP A 53 1.88 10.50 0.81
N LYS A 54 2.40 11.59 1.42
CA LYS A 54 2.22 12.97 0.95
C LYS A 54 3.42 13.50 0.17
N ALA A 55 4.53 12.76 0.11
CA ALA A 55 5.71 13.18 -0.64
C ALA A 55 5.51 12.98 -2.15
N ASP A 56 6.16 13.80 -2.97
CA ASP A 56 6.17 13.65 -4.43
C ASP A 56 6.79 12.32 -4.89
N THR A 57 7.72 11.79 -4.08
CA THR A 57 8.32 10.46 -4.27
C THR A 57 8.09 9.64 -3.02
N LEU A 58 7.41 8.51 -3.18
CA LEU A 58 7.29 7.49 -2.16
C LEU A 58 8.63 6.76 -2.06
N ILE A 59 9.16 6.71 -0.84
CA ILE A 59 10.40 6.01 -0.54
C ILE A 59 10.08 5.06 0.61
N TYR A 60 10.37 3.78 0.42
CA TYR A 60 10.14 2.77 1.45
C TYR A 60 11.12 1.62 1.34
N ALA A 61 11.42 0.98 2.48
CA ALA A 61 12.14 -0.28 2.51
C ALA A 61 11.10 -1.42 2.45
N PRO A 62 11.10 -2.29 1.41
CA PRO A 62 10.13 -3.37 1.30
C PRO A 62 10.03 -4.25 2.56
N PRO A 63 11.14 -4.68 3.21
CA PRO A 63 11.03 -5.49 4.41
C PRO A 63 10.29 -4.82 5.58
N LEU A 64 10.39 -3.48 5.70
CA LEU A 64 9.70 -2.74 6.76
C LEU A 64 8.21 -2.58 6.45
N LEU A 65 7.88 -2.30 5.19
CA LEU A 65 6.49 -2.20 4.76
C LEU A 65 5.80 -3.57 4.81
N ASP A 66 6.47 -4.63 4.39
CA ASP A 66 5.97 -6.01 4.44
C ASP A 66 5.76 -6.47 5.90
N ALA A 67 6.67 -6.13 6.81
CA ALA A 67 6.49 -6.41 8.24
C ALA A 67 5.24 -5.72 8.79
N PHE A 68 5.04 -4.43 8.45
CA PHE A 68 3.85 -3.70 8.85
C PHE A 68 2.56 -4.31 8.27
N VAL A 69 2.55 -4.66 6.98
CA VAL A 69 1.41 -5.30 6.31
C VAL A 69 1.09 -6.63 6.98
N LYS A 70 2.09 -7.47 7.23
CA LYS A 70 1.93 -8.76 7.92
C LYS A 70 1.41 -8.64 9.34
N GLU A 71 1.77 -7.59 10.05
CA GLU A 71 1.33 -7.37 11.44
C GLU A 71 -0.09 -6.79 11.53
N SER A 72 -0.55 -6.09 10.49
CA SER A 72 -1.78 -5.29 10.51
C SER A 72 -2.87 -5.75 9.53
N THR A 73 -2.57 -6.74 8.69
CA THR A 73 -3.46 -7.27 7.65
C THR A 73 -3.32 -8.78 7.54
N ASP A 74 -4.20 -9.41 6.76
CA ASP A 74 -4.14 -10.85 6.48
C ASP A 74 -3.09 -11.24 5.41
N PHE A 75 -2.35 -10.26 4.85
CA PHE A 75 -1.38 -10.48 3.78
C PHE A 75 0.06 -10.50 4.29
N ALA A 76 0.96 -11.25 3.64
CA ALA A 76 2.36 -11.35 4.07
C ALA A 76 3.25 -10.22 3.52
N THR A 77 2.85 -9.57 2.42
CA THR A 77 3.62 -8.51 1.75
C THR A 77 2.72 -7.43 1.17
N TRP A 78 3.28 -6.25 0.94
CA TRP A 78 2.58 -5.15 0.28
C TRP A 78 2.12 -5.51 -1.14
N ASP A 79 2.97 -6.21 -1.91
CA ASP A 79 2.63 -6.64 -3.28
C ASP A 79 1.45 -7.63 -3.28
N GLU A 80 1.42 -8.57 -2.33
CA GLU A 80 0.30 -9.51 -2.18
C GLU A 80 -1.01 -8.79 -1.85
N MET A 81 -0.98 -7.84 -0.90
CA MET A 81 -2.14 -7.04 -0.52
C MET A 81 -2.69 -6.26 -1.73
N VAL A 82 -1.82 -5.56 -2.47
CA VAL A 82 -2.20 -4.80 -3.68
C VAL A 82 -2.79 -5.71 -4.76
N ARG A 83 -2.17 -6.87 -5.03
CA ARG A 83 -2.67 -7.83 -6.02
C ARG A 83 -4.02 -8.42 -5.62
N SER A 84 -4.20 -8.71 -4.34
CA SER A 84 -5.44 -9.27 -3.81
C SER A 84 -6.59 -8.27 -3.92
N ALA A 85 -6.36 -7.02 -3.49
CA ALA A 85 -7.32 -5.93 -3.64
C ALA A 85 -7.68 -5.67 -5.11
N THR A 86 -6.68 -5.57 -5.98
CA THR A 86 -6.87 -5.43 -7.44
C THR A 86 -7.69 -6.60 -8.00
N GLY A 87 -7.36 -7.81 -7.58
CA GLY A 87 -8.06 -9.04 -7.96
C GLY A 87 -9.53 -9.01 -7.55
N LEU A 88 -9.85 -8.64 -6.31
CA LEU A 88 -11.23 -8.55 -5.84
C LEU A 88 -12.00 -7.41 -6.51
N ARG A 89 -11.35 -6.27 -6.75
CA ARG A 89 -11.97 -5.07 -7.31
C ARG A 89 -12.36 -5.19 -8.79
N TYR A 90 -11.54 -5.86 -9.60
CA TYR A 90 -11.68 -5.88 -11.06
C TYR A 90 -11.94 -7.26 -11.67
N ARG A 91 -11.93 -8.34 -10.89
CA ARG A 91 -12.34 -9.67 -11.37
C ARG A 91 -13.87 -9.70 -11.39
N ARG A 92 -14.45 -9.36 -12.55
CA ARG A 92 -15.80 -9.75 -12.95
C ARG A 92 -15.81 -11.17 -13.52
#